data_AF-A0A1F6GL61-F1
#
_entry.id   AF-A0A1F6GL61-F1
#
_cell.length_a   1.000
_cell.length_b   1.000
_cell.length_c   1.000
_cell.angle_alpha   90.00
_cell.angle_beta   90.00
_cell.angle_gamma   90.00
#
_symmetry.space_group_name_H-M   'P 1'
#
loop_
_entity.id
_entity.type
_entity.pdbx_description
1 polymer ?
#
loop_
_entity_poly.entity_id
_entity_poly.type
_entity_poly.pdbx_seq_one_letter_code
_entity_poly.pdbx_strand_id
1 'polypeptide(L)'
;MSENAPKAKPYWPNLAAGIGLGLVLLTAYFISGRGLGGSGAVARVTAGVMNIAAPEHVRGLSLFSGYFRQGLFDWTDWLIFQTIGVFLGGFVAAVTAGRFAPGVEKGPQVSRRQRFGYSLLGGAIMGIGARIAKGCTSGQGLSGGATLALGSWVFLLGLFVGGFVTAIFFKRLWQ
;
A
#
# COMPACT_ATOMS: atom_id res chain seq x y z
N MET A 1 29.34 -16.00 -13.04
CA MET A 1 28.21 -15.55 -12.19
C MET A 1 28.47 -16.10 -10.80
N SER A 2 28.55 -15.21 -9.79
CA SER A 2 29.10 -15.49 -8.46
C SER A 2 28.41 -16.64 -7.73
N GLU A 3 29.20 -17.65 -7.37
CA GLU A 3 28.85 -18.88 -6.64
C GLU A 3 28.49 -18.62 -5.15
N ASN A 4 28.51 -17.35 -4.71
CA ASN A 4 28.40 -16.94 -3.29
C ASN A 4 27.17 -16.07 -2.96
N ALA A 5 26.09 -16.11 -3.75
CA ALA A 5 24.87 -15.41 -3.38
C ALA A 5 24.24 -16.08 -2.13
N PRO A 6 23.95 -15.34 -1.04
CA PRO A 6 23.35 -15.92 0.15
C PRO A 6 22.00 -16.57 -0.21
N LYS A 7 21.86 -17.86 0.11
CA LYS A 7 20.65 -18.64 -0.19
C LYS A 7 19.46 -18.03 0.54
N ALA A 8 18.40 -17.70 -0.19
CA ALA A 8 17.22 -17.06 0.38
C ALA A 8 16.60 -17.94 1.49
N LYS A 9 16.30 -17.34 2.65
CA LYS A 9 15.65 -18.04 3.77
C LYS A 9 14.22 -18.45 3.41
N PRO A 10 13.71 -19.60 3.92
CA PRO A 10 12.34 -20.00 3.69
C PRO A 10 11.36 -18.96 4.24
N TYR A 11 10.17 -18.87 3.62
CA TYR A 11 9.10 -18.01 4.13
C TYR A 11 8.61 -18.51 5.48
N TRP A 12 8.10 -17.59 6.30
CA TRP A 12 7.46 -17.95 7.55
C TRP A 12 6.21 -18.80 7.29
N PRO A 13 5.87 -19.74 8.18
CA PRO A 13 4.58 -20.41 8.13
C PRO A 13 3.43 -19.39 8.14
N ASN A 14 2.40 -19.63 7.34
CA ASN A 14 1.27 -18.71 7.17
C ASN A 14 0.62 -18.30 8.50
N LEU A 15 0.50 -19.24 9.45
CA LEU A 15 -0.05 -18.98 10.77
C LEU A 15 0.83 -18.03 11.59
N ALA A 16 2.16 -18.23 11.58
CA ALA A 16 3.10 -17.35 12.30
C ALA A 16 3.09 -15.93 11.72
N ALA A 17 3.07 -15.81 10.39
CA ALA A 17 2.95 -14.52 9.71
C ALA A 17 1.60 -13.84 10.02
N GLY A 18 0.50 -14.61 10.05
CA GLY A 18 -0.84 -14.13 10.40
C GLY A 18 -0.93 -13.63 11.84
N ILE A 19 -0.41 -14.39 12.80
CA ILE A 19 -0.34 -13.98 14.21
C ILE A 19 0.50 -12.71 14.35
N GLY A 20 1.68 -12.66 13.72
CA GLY A 20 2.53 -11.47 13.74
C GLY A 20 1.83 -10.23 13.18
N LEU A 21 1.14 -10.37 12.05
CA LEU A 21 0.36 -9.28 11.45
C LEU A 21 -0.81 -8.85 12.34
N GLY A 22 -1.51 -9.80 12.96
CA GLY A 22 -2.60 -9.53 13.91
C GLY A 22 -2.11 -8.76 15.14
N LEU A 23 -0.96 -9.12 15.69
CA LEU A 23 -0.33 -8.41 16.80
C LEU A 23 0.09 -6.99 16.40
N VAL A 24 0.63 -6.81 15.20
CA VAL A 24 0.95 -5.46 14.67
C VAL A 24 -0.31 -4.62 14.53
N LEU A 25 -1.40 -5.20 14.01
CA LEU A 25 -2.67 -4.51 13.87
C LEU A 25 -3.25 -4.12 15.24
N LEU A 26 -3.25 -5.05 16.21
CA LEU A 26 -3.70 -4.80 17.58
C LEU A 26 -2.88 -3.69 18.24
N THR A 27 -1.55 -3.73 18.08
CA THR A 27 -0.65 -2.71 18.60
C THR A 27 -0.92 -1.35 17.96
N ALA A 28 -1.19 -1.31 16.65
CA ALA A 28 -1.57 -0.07 15.98
C ALA A 28 -2.86 0.52 16.57
N TYR A 29 -3.88 -0.29 16.81
CA TYR A 29 -5.11 0.16 17.48
C TYR A 29 -4.85 0.63 18.90
N PHE A 30 -4.04 -0.09 19.68
CA PHE A 30 -3.75 0.25 21.07
C PHE A 30 -2.98 1.56 21.21
N ILE A 31 -1.97 1.79 20.36
CA ILE A 31 -1.10 2.98 20.45
C ILE A 31 -1.73 4.20 19.78
N SER A 32 -2.31 4.02 18.58
CA SER A 32 -2.75 5.14 17.74
C SER A 32 -4.26 5.36 17.72
N GLY A 33 -5.03 4.47 18.33
CA GLY A 33 -6.50 4.47 18.25
C GLY A 33 -7.04 4.18 16.85
N ARG A 34 -6.18 3.77 15.91
CA ARG A 34 -6.51 3.54 14.50
C ARG A 34 -5.82 2.28 13.96
N GLY A 35 -6.43 1.67 12.96
CA GLY A 35 -5.86 0.52 12.26
C GLY A 35 -4.77 0.91 11.26
N LEU A 36 -4.25 -0.09 10.55
CA LEU A 36 -3.25 0.05 9.50
C LEU A 36 -3.84 0.68 8.23
N GLY A 37 -3.15 1.65 7.63
CA GLY A 37 -3.58 2.23 6.35
C GLY A 37 -2.46 2.85 5.52
N GLY A 38 -2.32 2.44 4.26
CA GLY A 38 -1.28 2.95 3.36
C GLY A 38 -1.69 4.19 2.56
N SER A 39 -2.85 4.12 1.87
CA SER A 39 -3.31 5.20 0.98
C SER A 39 -3.57 6.52 1.70
N GLY A 40 -3.89 6.48 3.00
CA GLY A 40 -4.07 7.67 3.82
C GLY A 40 -2.79 8.47 3.99
N ALA A 41 -1.62 7.82 4.07
CA ALA A 41 -0.33 8.50 4.16
C ALA A 41 0.06 9.13 2.83
N VAL A 42 -0.08 8.39 1.73
CA VAL A 42 0.19 8.91 0.37
C VAL A 42 -0.68 10.13 0.09
N ALA A 43 -1.98 10.03 0.37
CA ALA A 43 -2.94 11.11 0.24
C ALA A 43 -2.56 12.37 1.00
N ARG A 44 -2.11 12.21 2.26
CA ARG A 44 -1.62 13.31 3.09
C ARG A 44 -0.39 13.92 2.43
N VAL A 45 0.66 13.14 2.16
CA VAL A 45 1.89 13.69 1.54
C VAL A 45 1.58 14.46 0.26
N THR A 46 0.70 13.94 -0.61
CA THR A 46 0.28 14.66 -1.82
C THR A 46 -0.43 15.98 -1.49
N ALA A 47 -1.35 16.00 -0.52
CA ALA A 47 -2.03 17.22 -0.10
C ALA A 47 -1.05 18.25 0.51
N GLY A 48 -0.05 17.81 1.28
CA GLY A 48 0.99 18.67 1.85
C GLY A 48 1.87 19.31 0.77
N VAL A 49 2.32 18.51 -0.21
CA VAL A 49 3.08 19.00 -1.37
C VAL A 49 2.25 19.96 -2.22
N MET A 50 0.98 19.64 -2.49
CA MET A 50 0.09 20.54 -3.23
C MET A 50 -0.18 21.84 -2.48
N ASN A 51 -0.24 21.83 -1.16
CA ASN A 51 -0.45 23.05 -0.38
C ASN A 51 0.77 23.98 -0.45
N ILE A 52 1.99 23.43 -0.55
CA ILE A 52 3.21 24.23 -0.74
C ILE A 52 3.28 24.78 -2.17
N ALA A 53 2.93 23.97 -3.18
CA ALA A 53 3.05 24.36 -4.58
C ALA A 53 1.90 25.26 -5.08
N ALA A 54 0.67 25.04 -4.59
CA ALA A 54 -0.54 25.70 -5.06
C ALA A 54 -1.60 25.81 -3.93
N PRO A 55 -1.36 26.64 -2.89
CA PRO A 55 -2.22 26.75 -1.71
C PRO A 55 -3.66 27.17 -2.01
N GLU A 56 -3.87 28.02 -3.02
CA GLU A 56 -5.23 28.44 -3.45
C GLU A 56 -6.04 27.28 -4.02
N HIS A 57 -5.38 26.35 -4.74
CA HIS A 57 -6.05 25.21 -5.36
C HIS A 57 -6.48 24.17 -4.33
N VAL A 58 -5.71 24.02 -3.25
CA VAL A 58 -6.01 23.10 -2.14
C VAL A 58 -7.15 23.62 -1.27
N ARG A 59 -7.20 24.93 -1.02
CA ARG A 59 -8.27 25.58 -0.23
C ARG A 59 -9.63 25.57 -0.94
N GLY A 60 -9.64 25.60 -2.27
CA GLY A 60 -10.87 25.60 -3.08
C GLY A 60 -11.55 24.24 -3.25
N LEU A 61 -10.90 23.12 -2.87
CA LEU A 61 -11.40 21.77 -3.16
C LEU A 61 -11.83 21.04 -1.88
N SER A 62 -13.11 20.66 -1.80
CA SER A 62 -13.67 19.89 -0.67
C SER A 62 -13.00 18.53 -0.46
N LEU A 63 -12.31 18.01 -1.48
CA LEU A 63 -11.51 16.79 -1.40
C LEU A 63 -10.38 16.89 -0.36
N PHE A 64 -9.81 18.09 -0.19
CA PHE A 64 -8.65 18.31 0.66
C PHE A 64 -9.00 18.77 2.07
N SER A 65 -10.21 19.27 2.30
CA SER A 65 -10.63 19.83 3.60
C SER A 65 -10.46 18.85 4.77
N GLY A 66 -10.62 17.54 4.53
CA GLY A 66 -10.42 16.49 5.54
C GLY A 66 -8.95 16.19 5.89
N TYR A 67 -7.99 16.71 5.11
CA TYR A 67 -6.55 16.56 5.35
C TYR A 67 -5.93 17.72 6.14
N PHE A 68 -6.61 18.86 6.21
CA PHE A 68 -6.14 20.04 6.91
C PHE A 68 -6.96 20.22 8.18
N ARG A 69 -6.39 19.87 9.33
CA ARG A 69 -7.03 20.13 10.63
C ARG A 69 -6.65 21.54 11.04
N GLN A 70 -7.65 22.43 11.20
CA GLN A 70 -7.44 23.84 11.59
C GLN A 70 -6.52 24.65 10.64
N GLY A 71 -6.49 24.30 9.35
CA GLY A 71 -5.70 25.03 8.35
C GLY A 71 -4.21 24.69 8.31
N LEU A 72 -3.75 23.76 9.16
CA LEU A 72 -2.38 23.25 9.15
C LEU A 72 -2.36 21.79 8.70
N PHE A 73 -1.32 21.45 7.94
CA PHE A 73 -1.09 20.09 7.48
C PHE A 73 -0.50 19.24 8.63
N ASP A 74 -1.19 18.15 8.96
CA ASP A 74 -0.78 17.27 10.06
C ASP A 74 0.30 16.28 9.60
N TRP A 75 1.56 16.72 9.63
CA TRP A 75 2.74 15.88 9.34
C TRP A 75 2.98 14.79 10.41
N THR A 76 2.27 14.83 11.54
CA THR A 76 2.45 13.88 12.64
C THR A 76 1.40 12.79 12.67
N ASP A 77 0.54 12.69 11.64
CA ASP A 77 -0.42 11.59 11.53
C ASP A 77 0.31 10.24 11.52
N TRP A 78 -0.11 9.36 12.42
CA TRP A 78 0.44 8.01 12.63
C TRP A 78 0.68 7.23 11.32
N LEU A 79 -0.16 7.41 10.31
CA LEU A 79 -0.04 6.69 9.03
C LEU A 79 1.26 7.02 8.28
N ILE A 80 1.84 8.22 8.48
CA ILE A 80 3.12 8.61 7.89
C ILE A 80 4.25 7.78 8.52
N PHE A 81 4.31 7.73 9.85
CA PHE A 81 5.28 6.91 10.59
C PHE A 81 5.10 5.42 10.29
N GLN A 82 3.85 4.95 10.20
CA GLN A 82 3.54 3.59 9.80
C GLN A 82 4.12 3.27 8.40
N THR A 83 3.96 4.18 7.43
CA THR A 83 4.44 3.97 6.05
C THR A 83 5.96 3.92 5.99
N ILE A 84 6.65 4.81 6.72
CA ILE A 84 8.11 4.78 6.85
C ILE A 84 8.56 3.47 7.50
N GLY A 85 7.91 3.06 8.59
CA GLY A 85 8.20 1.79 9.28
C GLY A 85 8.00 0.57 8.39
N VAL A 86 6.93 0.52 7.59
CA VAL A 86 6.70 -0.56 6.62
C VAL A 86 7.79 -0.60 5.55
N PHE A 87 8.21 0.57 5.05
CA PHE A 87 9.27 0.66 4.05
C PHE A 87 10.62 0.16 4.61
N LEU A 88 11.03 0.69 5.77
CA LEU A 88 12.29 0.31 6.41
C LEU A 88 12.27 -1.15 6.86
N GLY A 89 11.18 -1.60 7.48
CA GLY A 89 11.00 -2.98 7.92
C GLY A 89 11.02 -3.97 6.75
N GLY A 90 10.34 -3.64 5.65
CA GLY A 90 10.37 -4.44 4.43
C GLY A 90 11.76 -4.52 3.81
N PHE A 91 12.50 -3.42 3.81
CA PHE A 91 13.88 -3.38 3.33
C PHE A 91 14.81 -4.25 4.20
N VAL A 92 14.77 -4.09 5.52
CA VAL A 92 15.55 -4.92 6.46
C VAL A 92 15.19 -6.39 6.30
N ALA A 93 13.90 -6.72 6.18
CA ALA A 93 13.43 -8.09 5.95
C ALA A 93 13.97 -8.66 4.63
N ALA A 94 13.97 -7.88 3.53
CA ALA A 94 14.49 -8.32 2.24
C ALA A 94 16.00 -8.62 2.29
N VAL A 95 16.78 -7.74 2.93
CA VAL A 95 18.24 -7.91 3.06
C VAL A 95 18.57 -9.11 3.96
N THR A 96 17.96 -9.19 5.15
CA THR A 96 18.23 -10.27 6.12
C THR A 96 17.72 -11.65 5.69
N ALA A 97 16.76 -11.69 4.76
CA ALA A 97 16.29 -12.91 4.13
C ALA A 97 17.12 -13.34 2.90
N GLY A 98 18.10 -12.53 2.46
CA GLY A 98 18.86 -12.80 1.24
C GLY A 98 18.03 -12.66 -0.04
N ARG A 99 17.03 -11.78 -0.02
CA ARG A 99 16.05 -11.58 -1.11
C ARG A 99 16.15 -10.20 -1.77
N PHE A 100 17.15 -9.41 -1.40
CA PHE A 100 17.35 -8.11 -1.99
C PHE A 100 17.87 -8.25 -3.43
N ALA A 101 17.02 -7.93 -4.40
CA ALA A 101 17.32 -7.98 -5.82
C ALA A 101 16.95 -6.64 -6.48
N PRO A 102 17.89 -5.67 -6.58
CA PRO A 102 17.63 -4.39 -7.21
C PRO A 102 17.43 -4.59 -8.72
N GLY A 103 16.25 -4.24 -9.21
CA GLY A 103 15.88 -4.44 -10.61
C GLY A 103 14.44 -4.07 -10.90
N VAL A 104 14.06 -4.19 -12.17
CA VAL A 104 12.68 -4.03 -12.60
C VAL A 104 12.09 -5.42 -12.82
N GLU A 105 11.24 -5.85 -11.89
CA GLU A 105 10.49 -7.10 -12.03
C GLU A 105 9.47 -7.00 -13.16
N LYS A 106 9.65 -7.84 -14.18
CA LYS A 106 8.84 -7.86 -15.40
C LYS A 106 8.77 -9.28 -15.97
N GLY A 107 7.70 -9.56 -16.70
CA GLY A 107 7.59 -10.79 -17.48
C GLY A 107 8.58 -10.85 -18.65
N PRO A 108 8.85 -12.05 -19.19
CA PRO A 108 9.76 -12.24 -20.32
C PRO A 108 9.30 -11.47 -21.57
N GLN A 109 7.99 -11.35 -21.77
CA GLN A 109 7.39 -10.74 -22.95
C GLN A 109 7.23 -9.21 -22.88
N VAL A 110 7.66 -8.57 -21.78
CA VAL A 110 7.41 -7.13 -21.53
C VAL A 110 8.72 -6.36 -21.52
N SER A 111 8.79 -5.24 -22.24
CA SER A 111 9.93 -4.31 -22.17
C SER A 111 9.91 -3.49 -20.87
N ARG A 112 11.05 -2.94 -20.44
CA ARG A 112 11.11 -2.07 -19.26
C ARG A 112 10.17 -0.86 -19.39
N ARG A 113 10.09 -0.26 -20.58
CA ARG A 113 9.20 0.89 -20.85
C ARG A 113 7.73 0.52 -20.68
N GLN A 114 7.31 -0.61 -21.25
CA GLN A 114 5.94 -1.11 -21.07
C GLN A 114 5.64 -1.42 -19.61
N ARG A 115 6.59 -2.02 -18.87
CA ARG A 115 6.42 -2.28 -17.43
C ARG A 115 6.17 -1.00 -16.63
N PHE A 116 6.96 0.05 -16.87
CA PHE A 116 6.73 1.35 -16.23
C PHE A 116 5.37 1.94 -16.62
N GLY A 117 4.98 1.87 -17.89
CA GLY A 117 3.67 2.31 -18.36
C GLY A 117 2.51 1.58 -17.66
N TYR A 118 2.57 0.25 -17.55
CA TYR A 118 1.56 -0.54 -16.85
C TYR A 118 1.53 -0.25 -15.35
N SER A 119 2.69 -0.08 -14.71
CA SER A 119 2.76 0.26 -13.28
C SER A 119 2.17 1.64 -13.00
N LEU A 120 2.43 2.63 -13.86
CA LEU A 120 1.86 3.97 -13.74
C LEU A 120 0.33 3.94 -13.91
N LEU A 121 -0.15 3.30 -14.99
CA LEU A 121 -1.58 3.17 -15.28
C LEU A 121 -2.31 2.41 -14.16
N GLY A 122 -1.76 1.27 -13.73
CA GLY A 122 -2.31 0.47 -12.63
C GLY A 122 -2.31 1.24 -11.31
N GLY A 123 -1.27 2.01 -11.02
CA GLY A 123 -1.20 2.88 -9.85
C GLY A 123 -2.25 3.99 -9.88
N ALA A 124 -2.49 4.62 -11.04
CA ALA A 124 -3.52 5.63 -11.20
C ALA A 124 -4.93 5.06 -10.97
N ILE A 125 -5.24 3.93 -11.60
CA ILE A 125 -6.52 3.23 -11.43
C ILE A 125 -6.72 2.81 -9.97
N MET A 126 -5.68 2.25 -9.34
CA MET A 126 -5.70 1.86 -7.93
C MET A 126 -5.92 3.07 -7.02
N GLY A 127 -5.28 4.20 -7.29
CA GLY A 127 -5.46 5.44 -6.55
C GLY A 127 -6.90 5.93 -6.59
N ILE A 128 -7.51 5.97 -7.77
CA ILE A 128 -8.92 6.33 -7.96
C ILE A 128 -9.83 5.34 -7.20
N GLY A 129 -9.60 4.04 -7.38
CA GLY A 129 -10.37 2.99 -6.70
C GLY A 129 -10.28 3.09 -5.18
N ALA A 130 -9.09 3.39 -4.63
CA ALA A 130 -8.90 3.58 -3.19
C ALA A 130 -9.67 4.77 -2.63
N ARG A 131 -9.93 5.81 -3.45
CA ARG A 131 -10.79 6.95 -3.06
C ARG A 131 -12.26 6.58 -3.04
N ILE A 132 -12.72 5.89 -4.09
CA ILE A 132 -14.11 5.42 -4.19
C ILE A 132 -14.42 4.46 -3.04
N ALA A 133 -13.49 3.54 -2.75
CA ALA A 133 -13.60 2.59 -1.64
C ALA A 133 -13.34 3.19 -0.25
N LYS A 134 -13.02 4.49 -0.16
CA LYS A 134 -12.64 5.19 1.09
C LYS A 134 -11.53 4.47 1.87
N GLY A 135 -10.63 3.76 1.18
CA GLY A 135 -9.58 2.96 1.79
C GLY A 135 -8.81 2.11 0.77
N CYS A 136 -7.65 1.62 1.20
CA CYS A 136 -6.84 0.66 0.44
C CYS A 136 -6.97 -0.74 1.04
N THR A 137 -6.27 -1.73 0.47
CA THR A 137 -6.30 -3.12 0.97
C THR A 137 -5.91 -3.26 2.44
N SER A 138 -4.94 -2.49 2.95
CA SER A 138 -4.61 -2.53 4.38
C SER A 138 -5.69 -1.88 5.26
N GLY A 139 -6.29 -0.78 4.78
CA GLY A 139 -7.36 -0.09 5.51
C GLY A 139 -8.67 -0.87 5.52
N GLN A 140 -9.15 -1.28 4.37
CA GLN A 140 -10.40 -2.05 4.25
C GLN A 140 -10.17 -3.51 4.65
N GLY A 141 -9.18 -4.16 4.06
CA GLY A 141 -8.96 -5.60 4.25
C GLY A 141 -8.50 -5.98 5.65
N LEU A 142 -7.43 -5.35 6.16
CA LEU A 142 -6.90 -5.71 7.48
C LEU A 142 -7.70 -5.04 8.59
N SER A 143 -7.80 -3.71 8.56
CA SER A 143 -8.38 -2.96 9.67
C SER A 143 -9.90 -3.05 9.69
N GLY A 144 -10.54 -2.77 8.55
CA GLY A 144 -11.99 -2.91 8.38
C GLY A 144 -12.48 -4.34 8.56
N GLY A 145 -11.76 -5.31 7.98
CA GLY A 145 -12.02 -6.75 8.16
C GLY A 145 -11.92 -7.21 9.61
N ALA A 146 -10.90 -6.76 10.36
CA ALA A 146 -10.76 -7.06 11.79
C ALA A 146 -11.92 -6.49 12.63
N THR A 147 -12.46 -5.34 12.24
CA THR A 147 -13.66 -4.75 12.87
C THR A 147 -14.99 -5.31 12.35
N LEU A 148 -14.95 -6.34 11.48
CA LEU A 148 -16.12 -6.95 10.85
C LEU A 148 -17.02 -5.97 10.09
N ALA A 149 -16.43 -4.90 9.53
CA ALA A 149 -17.20 -3.89 8.79
C ALA A 149 -17.73 -4.49 7.47
N LEU A 150 -19.05 -4.46 7.28
CA LEU A 150 -19.70 -5.04 6.10
C LEU A 150 -19.14 -4.48 4.78
N GLY A 151 -18.94 -3.16 4.71
CA GLY A 151 -18.37 -2.51 3.53
C GLY A 151 -16.96 -2.99 3.20
N SER A 152 -16.17 -3.35 4.21
CA SER A 152 -14.82 -3.89 4.04
C SER A 152 -14.81 -5.31 3.49
N TRP A 153 -15.77 -6.14 3.91
CA TRP A 153 -15.96 -7.48 3.35
C TRP A 153 -16.43 -7.43 1.89
N VAL A 154 -17.35 -6.53 1.56
CA VAL A 154 -17.77 -6.28 0.17
C VAL A 154 -16.58 -5.80 -0.67
N PHE A 155 -15.77 -4.88 -0.12
CA PHE A 155 -14.53 -4.45 -0.77
C PHE A 155 -13.57 -5.61 -1.02
N LEU A 156 -13.33 -6.47 -0.04
CA LEU A 156 -12.43 -7.62 -0.18
C LEU A 156 -12.90 -8.58 -1.28
N LEU A 157 -14.20 -8.90 -1.33
CA LEU A 157 -14.77 -9.72 -2.40
C LEU A 157 -14.55 -9.08 -3.77
N GLY A 158 -14.87 -7.79 -3.91
CA GLY A 158 -14.64 -7.04 -5.14
C GLY A 158 -13.17 -6.99 -5.54
N LEU A 159 -12.26 -6.82 -4.59
CA LEU A 159 -10.81 -6.81 -4.79
C LEU A 159 -10.32 -8.15 -5.36
N PHE A 160 -10.75 -9.27 -4.77
CA PHE A 160 -10.37 -10.60 -5.26
C PHE A 160 -10.94 -10.87 -6.65
N VAL A 161 -12.24 -10.61 -6.86
CA VAL A 161 -12.88 -10.81 -8.18
C VAL A 161 -12.19 -9.96 -9.24
N GLY A 162 -12.03 -8.65 -9.01
CA GLY A 162 -11.34 -7.75 -9.94
C GLY A 162 -9.89 -8.15 -10.20
N GLY A 163 -9.18 -8.60 -9.16
CA GLY A 163 -7.81 -9.09 -9.25
C GLY A 163 -7.69 -10.34 -10.13
N PHE A 164 -8.54 -11.35 -9.90
CA PHE A 164 -8.55 -12.57 -10.71
C PHE A 164 -8.95 -12.31 -12.16
N VAL A 165 -9.98 -11.48 -12.39
CA VAL A 165 -10.39 -11.07 -13.74
C VAL A 165 -9.23 -10.38 -14.45
N THR A 166 -8.58 -9.41 -13.80
CA THR A 166 -7.42 -8.72 -14.38
C THR A 166 -6.27 -9.69 -14.66
N ALA A 167 -6.00 -10.63 -13.76
CA ALA A 167 -4.94 -11.62 -13.94
C ALA A 167 -5.17 -12.48 -15.21
N ILE A 168 -6.40 -12.79 -15.58
CA ILE A 168 -6.70 -13.55 -16.81
C ILE A 168 -6.18 -12.83 -18.06
N PHE A 169 -6.29 -11.51 -18.12
CA PHE A 169 -5.82 -10.70 -19.26
C PHE A 169 -4.30 -10.54 -19.26
N PHE A 170 -3.68 -10.40 -18.09
CA PHE A 170 -2.25 -10.07 -17.97
C PHE A 170 -1.33 -11.28 -17.74
N LYS A 171 -1.88 -12.48 -17.44
CA LYS A 171 -1.06 -13.70 -17.19
C LYS A 171 -0.14 -14.05 -18.36
N ARG A 172 -0.59 -13.80 -19.60
CA ARG A 172 0.18 -14.11 -20.82
C ARG A 172 1.50 -13.34 -20.88
N LEU A 173 1.57 -12.16 -20.26
CA LEU A 173 2.79 -11.35 -20.24
C LEU A 173 3.92 -11.97 -19.39
N TRP A 174 3.59 -12.92 -18.52
CA TRP A 174 4.51 -13.59 -17.59
C TRP A 174 4.83 -15.04 -17.99
N GLN A 175 4.23 -15.54 -19.06
CA GLN A 175 4.51 -16.86 -19.65
C GLN A 175 5.62 -16.75 -20.69
#